data_AF-A0A5H2Y0F2-F1
#
_entry.id   AF-A0A5H2Y0F2-F1
#
_cell.length_a   1.000
_cell.length_b   1.000
_cell.length_c   1.000
_cell.angle_alpha   90.00
_cell.angle_beta   90.00
_cell.angle_gamma   90.00
#
_symmetry.space_group_name_H-M   'P 1'
#
loop_
_entity.id
_entity.type
_entity.pdbx_description
1 polymer ?
#
loop_
_entity_poly.entity_id
_entity_poly.type
_entity_poly.pdbx_seq_one_letter_code
_entity_poly.pdbx_strand_id
1 'polypeptide(L)'
;AGTSARPRSFKREEAEAEEEVESEEESSEEEESEKRKGTQGIIEIENPNLVKPKNVKAKNVDIEKTSELSRRERNIEEIEKQKAHERYMRLQEQGKTEQAKKDLERLALIRQQRAEAAKKREEEKAGIFTEGENATGNTKL
;
A
#
# COMPACT_ATOMS: atom_id res chain seq x y z
N ALA A 1 -9.45 -23.95 22.71
CA ALA A 1 -9.96 -22.61 23.04
C ALA A 1 -8.88 -21.87 23.81
N GLY A 2 -8.42 -20.72 23.31
CA GLY A 2 -7.34 -19.95 23.93
C GLY A 2 -7.22 -18.58 23.25
N THR A 3 -8.09 -17.66 23.63
CA THR A 3 -8.09 -16.28 23.11
C THR A 3 -7.05 -15.47 23.88
N SER A 4 -5.90 -15.21 23.26
CA SER A 4 -4.88 -14.29 23.77
C SER A 4 -5.44 -12.86 23.77
N ALA A 5 -5.73 -12.34 24.96
CA ALA A 5 -6.19 -10.97 25.17
C ALA A 5 -4.98 -10.02 25.10
N ARG A 6 -4.98 -9.09 24.15
CA ARG A 6 -3.98 -8.02 24.05
C ARG A 6 -4.21 -6.99 25.18
N PRO A 7 -3.16 -6.50 25.88
CA PRO A 7 -3.33 -5.61 27.02
C PRO A 7 -3.79 -4.20 26.61
N ARG A 8 -4.74 -3.65 27.36
CA ARG A 8 -5.30 -2.30 27.22
C ARG A 8 -4.45 -1.29 28.00
N SER A 9 -3.44 -0.72 27.38
CA SER A 9 -2.77 0.47 27.94
C SER A 9 -2.29 1.41 26.84
N PHE A 10 -3.25 2.07 26.19
CA PHE A 10 -3.01 3.37 25.57
C PHE A 10 -4.33 4.14 25.57
N LYS A 11 -4.83 4.44 26.78
CA LYS A 11 -5.90 5.40 26.98
C LYS A 11 -5.19 6.76 27.10
N ARG A 12 -5.20 7.50 25.98
CA ARG A 12 -4.71 8.87 25.88
C ARG A 12 -5.68 9.75 26.67
N GLU A 13 -5.24 10.21 27.83
CA GLU A 13 -5.93 11.19 28.65
C GLU A 13 -5.31 12.56 28.35
N GLU A 14 -6.20 13.52 28.18
CA GLU A 14 -5.98 14.91 27.79
C GLU A 14 -6.10 15.74 29.09
N ALA A 15 -5.02 16.43 29.49
CA ALA A 15 -4.94 17.46 30.53
C ALA A 15 -3.55 18.14 30.38
N GLU A 16 -3.43 19.34 29.82
CA GLU A 16 -3.62 20.67 30.45
C GLU A 16 -2.46 21.07 31.39
N ALA A 17 -2.05 22.35 31.29
CA ALA A 17 -1.13 23.15 32.13
C ALA A 17 0.30 23.42 31.61
N GLU A 18 0.45 24.59 30.96
CA GLU A 18 1.38 25.70 31.27
C GLU A 18 2.74 25.40 31.91
N GLU A 19 3.86 25.81 31.27
CA GLU A 19 4.87 26.71 31.87
C GLU A 19 5.95 27.15 30.86
N GLU A 20 6.17 28.46 30.84
CA GLU A 20 7.43 29.21 30.66
C GLU A 20 8.24 29.15 29.34
N VAL A 21 8.09 30.26 28.61
CA VAL A 21 9.10 30.89 27.76
C VAL A 21 10.20 31.48 28.66
N GLU A 22 11.39 30.90 28.66
CA GLU A 22 12.60 31.51 29.19
C GLU A 22 13.55 31.82 28.02
N SER A 23 13.72 33.11 27.74
CA SER A 23 14.73 33.67 26.85
C SER A 23 16.01 33.92 27.64
N GLU A 24 17.04 33.12 27.39
CA GLU A 24 18.45 33.36 27.72
C GLU A 24 19.24 32.71 26.56
N GLU A 25 20.29 33.25 25.94
CA GLU A 25 21.13 34.41 26.15
C GLU A 25 21.90 34.55 24.81
N GLU A 26 22.16 35.79 24.40
CA GLU A 26 23.12 36.12 23.36
C GLU A 26 24.52 35.65 23.81
N SER A 27 25.18 34.79 23.03
CA SER A 27 26.63 34.60 23.19
C SER A 27 27.30 34.53 21.81
N SER A 28 28.05 35.59 21.56
CA SER A 28 28.75 35.90 20.34
C SER A 28 29.91 34.97 19.99
N GLU A 29 30.38 35.24 18.76
CA GLU A 29 31.78 35.23 18.33
C GLU A 29 32.41 33.88 17.93
N GLU A 30 32.66 33.80 16.62
CA GLU A 30 33.96 33.42 16.05
C GLU A 30 34.46 32.00 16.32
N GLU A 31 34.02 31.04 15.50
CA GLU A 31 34.74 29.78 15.31
C GLU A 31 36.04 29.99 14.51
N GLU A 32 37.01 30.66 15.13
CA GLU A 32 38.42 30.43 14.85
C GLU A 32 38.76 29.05 15.41
N SER A 33 38.61 28.02 14.57
CA SER A 33 39.16 26.67 14.74
C SER A 33 39.38 26.28 16.21
N GLU A 34 38.36 25.78 16.90
CA GLU A 34 38.50 25.33 18.29
C GLU A 34 39.71 24.39 18.37
N LYS A 35 40.82 24.93 18.87
CA LYS A 35 42.07 24.20 19.06
C LYS A 35 41.76 23.15 20.10
N ARG A 36 41.45 21.94 19.65
CA ARG A 36 41.13 20.80 20.53
C ARG A 36 42.19 20.72 21.61
N LYS A 37 41.73 20.71 22.87
CA LYS A 37 42.62 20.86 24.02
C LYS A 37 43.47 19.59 24.16
N GLY A 38 44.79 19.75 24.19
CA GLY A 38 45.74 18.64 24.41
C GLY A 38 45.84 17.66 23.25
N THR A 39 45.87 16.35 23.56
CA THR A 39 46.12 15.27 22.57
C THR A 39 44.90 14.88 21.73
N GLN A 40 43.73 15.50 21.97
CA GLN A 40 42.48 15.22 21.24
C GLN A 40 42.52 15.53 19.73
N GLY A 41 43.50 16.32 19.28
CA GLY A 41 43.75 16.56 17.85
C GLY A 41 44.63 15.51 17.17
N ILE A 42 45.37 14.71 17.96
CA ILE A 42 46.33 13.71 17.47
C ILE A 42 45.67 12.32 17.39
N ILE A 43 44.66 12.07 18.21
CA ILE A 43 43.93 10.79 18.21
C ILE A 43 42.88 10.83 17.10
N GLU A 44 43.02 9.92 16.14
CA GLU A 44 42.05 9.69 15.07
C GLU A 44 40.77 9.08 15.67
N ILE A 45 39.67 9.84 15.67
CA ILE A 45 38.37 9.37 16.15
C ILE A 45 37.71 8.54 15.05
N GLU A 46 37.93 7.22 15.06
CA GLU A 46 37.27 6.25 14.19
C GLU A 46 35.85 5.89 14.67
N ASN A 47 35.03 6.88 15.05
CA ASN A 47 33.65 6.61 15.39
C ASN A 47 32.81 6.47 14.11
N PRO A 48 32.26 5.29 13.79
CA PRO A 48 31.47 5.05 12.57
C PRO A 48 30.18 5.88 12.51
N ASN A 49 29.70 6.39 13.65
CA ASN A 49 28.55 7.27 13.75
C ASN A 49 28.95 8.76 13.87
N LEU A 50 30.22 9.12 13.68
CA LEU A 50 30.66 10.51 13.77
C LEU A 50 30.04 11.34 12.63
N VAL A 51 29.06 12.15 12.99
CA VAL A 51 28.39 13.05 12.05
C VAL A 51 29.38 14.15 11.64
N LYS A 52 29.92 14.06 10.42
CA LYS A 52 30.75 15.13 9.85
C LYS A 52 29.88 16.38 9.60
N PRO A 53 30.39 17.59 9.87
CA PRO A 53 29.65 18.82 9.62
C PRO A 53 29.33 18.93 8.12
N LYS A 54 28.07 19.24 7.80
CA LYS A 54 27.54 19.31 6.43
C LYS A 54 27.79 20.66 5.75
N ASN A 55 28.44 21.58 6.44
CA ASN A 55 28.57 22.97 6.04
C ASN A 55 29.83 23.11 5.16
N VAL A 56 29.73 22.71 3.90
CA VAL A 56 30.78 22.92 2.90
C VAL A 56 30.59 24.27 2.22
N LYS A 57 31.68 25.04 2.12
CA LYS A 57 31.69 26.33 1.43
C LYS A 57 31.35 26.12 -0.06
N ALA A 58 30.53 27.01 -0.62
CA ALA A 58 30.01 26.91 -1.99
C ALA A 58 31.10 26.72 -3.08
N LYS A 59 32.35 27.15 -2.81
CA LYS A 59 33.50 26.99 -3.71
C LYS A 59 33.99 25.54 -3.88
N ASN A 60 33.62 24.64 -2.97
CA ASN A 60 34.04 23.22 -2.98
C ASN A 60 32.91 22.26 -3.42
N VAL A 61 31.79 22.79 -3.91
CA VAL A 61 30.68 21.96 -4.39
C VAL A 61 30.98 21.54 -5.82
N ASP A 62 31.24 20.25 -5.99
CA ASP A 62 31.55 19.61 -7.27
C ASP A 62 30.24 19.36 -8.05
N ILE A 63 29.97 20.18 -9.07
CA ILE A 63 28.69 20.23 -9.80
C ILE A 63 28.51 19.00 -10.71
N GLU A 64 29.59 18.27 -11.03
CA GLU A 64 29.56 17.09 -11.90
C GLU A 64 29.04 15.82 -11.21
N LYS A 65 28.93 15.82 -9.88
CA LYS A 65 28.26 14.75 -9.14
C LYS A 65 26.77 15.00 -9.17
N THR A 66 26.09 14.55 -10.22
CA THR A 66 24.63 14.37 -10.21
C THR A 66 24.26 13.70 -8.90
N SER A 67 23.53 14.41 -8.03
CA SER A 67 23.17 13.89 -6.72
C SER A 67 22.42 12.58 -6.93
N GLU A 68 23.08 11.46 -6.61
CA GLU A 68 22.46 10.15 -6.60
C GLU A 68 21.13 10.27 -5.87
N LEU A 69 20.04 9.92 -6.56
CA LEU A 69 18.66 10.17 -6.15
C LEU A 69 18.53 10.09 -4.63
N SER A 70 18.08 11.20 -4.06
CA SER A 70 17.92 11.36 -2.63
C SER A 70 17.19 10.14 -2.09
N ARG A 71 17.53 9.68 -0.88
CA ARG A 71 16.82 8.56 -0.23
C ARG A 71 15.29 8.73 -0.28
N ARG A 72 14.82 9.98 -0.34
CA ARG A 72 13.40 10.33 -0.52
C ARG A 72 12.88 10.07 -1.93
N GLU A 73 13.61 10.40 -2.98
CA GLU A 73 13.19 10.16 -4.37
C GLU A 73 13.08 8.67 -4.68
N ARG A 74 14.02 7.86 -4.17
CA ARG A 74 13.92 6.40 -4.29
C ARG A 74 12.66 5.85 -3.61
N ASN A 75 12.35 6.33 -2.41
CA ASN A 75 11.11 5.94 -1.72
C ASN A 75 9.86 6.42 -2.47
N ILE A 76 9.88 7.62 -3.07
CA ILE A 76 8.75 8.15 -3.85
C ILE A 76 8.52 7.28 -5.09
N GLU A 77 9.57 6.96 -5.84
CA GLU A 77 9.49 6.13 -7.04
C GLU A 77 9.00 4.70 -6.71
N GLU A 78 9.46 4.12 -5.61
CA GLU A 78 8.98 2.81 -5.14
C GLU A 78 7.48 2.83 -4.79
N ILE A 79 7.01 3.89 -4.11
CA ILE A 79 5.60 4.07 -3.76
C ILE A 79 4.74 4.25 -5.02
N GLU A 80 5.22 5.00 -6.01
CA GLU A 80 4.50 5.21 -7.27
C GLU A 80 4.39 3.92 -8.07
N LYS A 81 5.46 3.12 -8.11
CA LYS A 81 5.44 1.80 -8.75
C LYS A 81 4.44 0.85 -8.09
N GLN A 82 4.38 0.86 -6.76
CA GLN A 82 3.38 0.09 -6.01
C GLN A 82 1.96 0.54 -6.34
N LYS A 83 1.68 1.85 -6.30
CA LYS A 83 0.37 2.43 -6.65
C LYS A 83 -0.05 2.11 -8.09
N ALA A 84 0.89 2.14 -9.03
CA ALA A 84 0.64 1.79 -10.43
C ALA A 84 0.25 0.31 -10.59
N HIS A 85 0.95 -0.58 -9.87
CA HIS A 85 0.62 -2.00 -9.85
C HIS A 85 -0.74 -2.26 -9.20
N GLU A 86 -1.03 -1.65 -8.06
CA GLU A 86 -2.34 -1.72 -7.40
C GLU A 86 -3.47 -1.21 -8.31
N ARG A 87 -3.25 -0.11 -9.01
CA ARG A 87 -4.21 0.44 -9.97
C ARG A 87 -4.45 -0.55 -11.12
N TYR A 88 -3.39 -1.17 -11.64
CA TYR A 88 -3.50 -2.17 -12.69
C TYR A 88 -4.30 -3.39 -12.21
N MET A 89 -3.98 -3.92 -11.02
CA MET A 89 -4.70 -5.04 -10.41
C MET A 89 -6.17 -4.70 -10.19
N ARG A 90 -6.45 -3.52 -9.67
CA ARG A 90 -7.82 -3.03 -9.45
C ARG A 90 -8.59 -2.86 -10.76
N LEU A 91 -7.95 -2.40 -11.84
CA LEU A 91 -8.58 -2.30 -13.16
C LEU A 91 -8.90 -3.69 -13.74
N GLN A 92 -8.05 -4.68 -13.47
CA GLN A 92 -8.26 -6.06 -13.88
C GLN A 92 -9.40 -6.72 -13.11
N GLU A 93 -9.46 -6.53 -11.79
CA GLU A 93 -10.58 -6.95 -10.94
C GLU A 93 -11.91 -6.29 -11.37
N GLN A 94 -11.86 -5.01 -11.74
CA GLN A 94 -13.02 -4.28 -12.28
C GLN A 94 -13.43 -4.75 -13.68
N GLY A 95 -12.70 -5.66 -14.30
CA GLY A 95 -13.00 -6.10 -15.67
C GLY A 95 -12.76 -5.03 -16.71
N LYS A 96 -11.97 -3.99 -16.43
CA LYS A 96 -11.74 -2.87 -17.36
C LYS A 96 -10.60 -3.13 -18.34
N THR A 97 -9.69 -4.06 -18.02
CA THR A 97 -8.65 -4.51 -18.96
C THR A 97 -9.29 -5.34 -20.07
N GLU A 98 -8.75 -5.27 -21.30
CA GLU A 98 -9.31 -6.01 -22.44
C GLU A 98 -9.33 -7.52 -22.22
N GLN A 99 -8.34 -8.05 -21.52
CA GLN A 99 -8.28 -9.46 -21.12
C GLN A 99 -9.43 -9.83 -20.18
N ALA A 100 -9.65 -9.03 -19.13
CA ALA A 100 -10.71 -9.30 -18.17
C ALA A 100 -12.11 -9.13 -18.79
N LYS A 101 -12.30 -8.20 -19.73
CA LYS A 101 -13.55 -8.09 -20.51
C LYS A 101 -13.85 -9.38 -21.28
N LYS A 102 -12.87 -9.89 -22.03
CA LYS A 102 -13.00 -11.14 -22.80
C LYS A 102 -13.29 -12.33 -21.89
N ASP A 103 -12.64 -12.43 -20.74
CA ASP A 103 -12.91 -13.49 -19.76
C ASP A 103 -14.31 -13.37 -19.15
N LEU A 104 -14.77 -12.16 -18.82
CA LEU A 104 -16.13 -11.95 -18.33
C LEU A 104 -17.18 -12.28 -19.40
N GLU A 105 -16.95 -11.90 -20.65
CA GLU A 105 -17.81 -12.25 -21.79
C GLU A 105 -17.87 -13.77 -22.00
N ARG A 106 -16.73 -14.45 -21.93
CA ARG A 106 -16.67 -15.92 -21.99
C ARG A 106 -17.45 -16.57 -20.86
N LEU A 107 -17.31 -16.07 -19.63
CA LEU A 107 -18.06 -16.56 -18.48
C LEU A 107 -19.57 -16.28 -18.61
N ALA A 108 -19.95 -15.13 -19.15
CA ALA A 108 -21.35 -14.78 -19.41
C ALA A 108 -21.99 -15.74 -20.42
N LEU A 109 -21.30 -16.06 -21.51
CA LEU A 109 -21.77 -17.02 -22.51
C LEU A 109 -21.96 -18.43 -21.91
N ILE A 110 -21.04 -18.89 -21.06
CA ILE A 110 -21.21 -20.16 -20.34
C ILE A 110 -22.41 -20.11 -19.38
N ARG A 111 -22.62 -19.01 -18.67
CA ARG A 111 -23.81 -18.83 -17.81
C ARG A 111 -25.09 -18.89 -18.62
N GLN A 112 -25.14 -18.25 -19.78
CA GLN A 112 -26.30 -18.29 -20.69
C GLN A 112 -26.57 -19.71 -21.17
N GLN A 113 -25.55 -20.42 -21.67
CA GLN A 113 -25.69 -21.81 -22.11
C GLN A 113 -26.18 -22.73 -21.00
N ARG A 114 -25.72 -22.53 -19.76
CA ARG A 114 -26.19 -23.29 -18.60
C ARG A 114 -27.64 -22.96 -18.25
N ALA A 115 -28.02 -21.69 -18.28
CA ALA A 115 -29.38 -21.25 -18.02
C ALA A 115 -30.36 -21.77 -19.08
N GLU A 116 -29.99 -21.69 -20.36
CA GLU A 116 -30.79 -22.23 -21.47
C GLU A 116 -30.92 -23.75 -21.40
N ALA A 117 -29.84 -24.46 -21.07
CA ALA A 117 -29.88 -25.92 -20.88
C ALA A 117 -30.70 -26.32 -19.65
N ALA A 118 -30.67 -25.54 -18.57
CA ALA A 118 -31.54 -25.76 -17.40
C ALA A 118 -33.00 -25.53 -17.76
N LYS A 119 -33.31 -24.41 -18.42
CA LYS A 119 -34.65 -24.05 -18.88
C LYS A 119 -35.24 -25.08 -19.84
N LYS A 120 -34.47 -25.52 -20.85
CA LYS A 120 -34.89 -26.60 -21.77
C LYS A 120 -35.19 -27.90 -21.02
N ARG A 121 -34.34 -28.27 -20.05
CA ARG A 121 -34.54 -29.48 -19.24
C ARG A 121 -35.75 -29.36 -18.32
N GLU A 122 -36.10 -28.16 -17.86
CA GLU A 122 -37.32 -27.91 -17.08
C GLU A 122 -38.58 -27.94 -17.97
N GLU A 123 -38.52 -27.35 -19.15
CA GLU A 123 -39.63 -27.37 -20.14
C GLU A 123 -39.92 -28.79 -20.63
N GLU A 124 -38.89 -29.59 -20.94
CA GLU A 124 -39.07 -31.00 -21.31
C GLU A 124 -39.64 -31.82 -20.15
N LYS A 125 -39.17 -31.59 -18.92
CA LYS A 125 -39.72 -32.27 -17.74
C LYS A 125 -41.18 -31.86 -17.47
N ALA A 126 -41.52 -30.59 -17.64
CA ALA A 126 -42.88 -30.09 -17.47
C ALA A 126 -43.81 -30.56 -18.61
N GLY A 127 -43.31 -30.62 -19.85
CA GLY A 127 -44.02 -31.18 -21.00
C GLY A 127 -44.30 -32.67 -20.83
N ILE A 128 -43.30 -33.46 -20.44
CA ILE A 128 -43.47 -34.89 -20.16
C ILE A 128 -44.42 -35.13 -18.98
N PHE A 129 -44.37 -34.28 -17.94
CA PHE A 129 -45.27 -34.40 -16.79
C PHE A 129 -46.73 -34.13 -17.18
N THR A 130 -46.98 -33.08 -17.96
CA THR A 130 -48.34 -32.72 -18.40
C THR A 130 -48.89 -33.70 -19.45
N GLU A 131 -48.04 -34.25 -20.33
CA GLU A 131 -48.44 -35.32 -21.26
C GLU A 131 -48.76 -36.64 -20.53
N GLY A 132 -48.03 -36.98 -19.46
CA GLY A 132 -48.32 -38.14 -18.62
C GLY A 132 -49.63 -38.04 -17.84
N GLU A 133 -50.00 -36.86 -17.35
CA GLU A 133 -51.30 -36.62 -16.71
C GLU A 133 -52.47 -36.71 -17.70
N ASN A 134 -52.31 -36.16 -18.92
CA ASN A 134 -53.35 -36.25 -19.95
C ASN A 134 -53.52 -37.69 -20.51
N ALA A 135 -52.43 -38.45 -20.62
CA ALA A 135 -52.48 -39.85 -21.07
C ALA A 135 -53.18 -40.79 -20.08
N THR A 136 -53.10 -40.51 -18.77
CA THR A 136 -53.79 -41.29 -17.73
C THR A 136 -55.25 -40.88 -17.53
N GLY A 137 -55.62 -39.65 -17.89
CA GLY A 137 -57.00 -39.15 -17.85
C GLY A 137 -57.90 -39.69 -18.98
N ASN A 138 -57.34 -40.08 -20.13
CA ASN A 138 -58.10 -40.50 -21.31
C ASN A 138 -58.32 -42.03 -21.43
N THR A 139 -57.82 -42.82 -20.48
CA THR A 139 -58.00 -44.30 -20.46
C THR A 139 -59.15 -44.76 -19.55
N LYS A 140 -60.01 -43.85 -19.10
CA LYS A 140 -61.14 -44.13 -18.19
C LYS A 140 -62.48 -43.79 -18.86
N LEU A 141 -62.81 -44.53 -19.91
CA LEU A 141 -64.16 -44.68 -20.47
C LEU A 141 -64.42 -46.16 -20.71
#